data_AF-A0A7J4FIV2-F1
#
_entry.id   AF-A0A7J4FIV2-F1
#
_cell.length_a   1.000
_cell.length_b   1.000
_cell.length_c   1.000
_cell.angle_alpha   90.00
_cell.angle_beta   90.00
_cell.angle_gamma   90.00
#
_symmetry.space_group_name_H-M   'P 1'
#
loop_
_entity.id
_entity.type
_entity.pdbx_description
1 polymer ?
#
loop_
_entity_poly.entity_id
_entity_poly.type
_entity_poly.pdbx_seq_one_letter_code
_entity_poly.pdbx_strand_id
1 'polypeptide(L)'
;MGMWGERVEDVVYFMEPGYVLEGTPYQISIECTQLGEDNSLYLPPLSSAAHRDFLPSAALGYSSNRALLIISGSGIKEGVKIEKTVNLVDVAPTISYLLGISPPDNAEGRVLHEFLL
;
A
#
# COMPACT_ATOMS: atom_id res chain seq x y z
N MET A 1 11.04 0.38 -3.57
CA MET A 1 10.32 -0.58 -2.71
C MET A 1 10.67 -0.43 -1.23
N GLY A 2 11.71 0.32 -0.83
CA GLY A 2 12.06 0.49 0.58
C GLY A 2 12.60 -0.78 1.26
N MET A 3 12.93 -1.80 0.46
CA MET A 3 13.45 -3.08 0.91
C MET A 3 14.99 -3.03 0.89
N TRP A 4 15.56 -2.20 1.77
CA TRP A 4 17.01 -2.05 1.92
C TRP A 4 17.43 -2.04 3.40
N GLY A 5 18.67 -2.43 3.67
CA GLY A 5 19.29 -2.45 4.99
C GLY A 5 19.25 -3.83 5.66
N GLU A 6 19.92 -3.94 6.81
CA GLU A 6 20.17 -5.21 7.53
C GLU A 6 18.92 -5.90 8.09
N ARG A 7 17.76 -5.22 8.05
CA ARG A 7 16.48 -5.76 8.53
C ARG A 7 15.64 -6.41 7.43
N VAL A 8 16.14 -6.43 6.21
CA VAL A 8 15.46 -7.02 5.07
C VAL A 8 16.01 -8.42 4.85
N GLU A 9 15.10 -9.37 4.67
CA GLU A 9 15.42 -10.78 4.43
C GLU A 9 16.26 -10.97 3.15
N ASP A 10 17.09 -12.03 3.13
CA ASP A 10 17.90 -12.40 1.96
C ASP A 10 17.04 -12.74 0.72
N VAL A 11 15.84 -13.25 0.97
CA VAL A 11 14.86 -13.61 -0.06
C VAL A 11 13.52 -12.98 0.29
N VAL A 12 13.03 -12.13 -0.60
CA VAL A 12 11.71 -11.51 -0.51
C VAL A 12 10.84 -12.07 -1.62
N TYR A 13 9.64 -12.54 -1.28
CA TYR A 13 8.64 -12.98 -2.24
C TYR A 13 7.33 -12.23 -1.99
N PHE A 14 6.50 -12.18 -3.03
CA PHE A 14 5.17 -11.58 -2.99
C PHE A 14 4.17 -12.58 -3.55
N MET A 15 2.98 -12.60 -2.97
CA MET A 15 1.90 -13.46 -3.44
C MET A 15 1.26 -12.90 -4.70
N GLU A 16 0.79 -13.80 -5.56
CA GLU A 16 -0.15 -13.41 -6.63
C GLU A 16 -1.48 -12.98 -5.98
N PRO A 17 -2.10 -11.86 -6.42
CA PRO A 17 -3.36 -11.40 -5.84
C PRO A 17 -4.43 -12.49 -5.83
N GLY A 18 -5.03 -12.73 -4.65
CA GLY A 18 -6.02 -13.80 -4.45
C GLY A 18 -5.48 -15.02 -3.70
N TYR A 19 -4.15 -15.15 -3.59
CA TYR A 19 -3.51 -16.14 -2.72
C TYR A 19 -3.11 -15.52 -1.39
N VAL A 20 -3.25 -16.28 -0.31
CA VAL A 20 -2.86 -15.86 1.05
C VAL A 20 -1.66 -16.67 1.49
N LEU A 21 -0.68 -16.00 2.09
CA LEU A 21 0.43 -16.66 2.76
C LEU A 21 0.02 -16.99 4.19
N GLU A 22 -0.54 -18.18 4.41
CA GLU A 22 -0.97 -18.59 5.75
C GLU A 22 0.13 -19.43 6.40
N GLY A 23 0.84 -18.84 7.36
CA GLY A 23 1.98 -19.46 8.05
C GLY A 23 1.62 -20.26 9.31
N THR A 24 0.36 -20.25 9.74
CA THR A 24 -0.08 -20.93 10.98
C THR A 24 -1.40 -21.63 10.74
N PRO A 25 -1.59 -22.89 11.21
CA PRO A 25 -2.91 -23.51 11.20
C PRO A 25 -3.86 -22.64 12.02
N TYR A 26 -4.88 -22.07 11.37
CA TYR A 26 -5.89 -21.29 12.05
C TYR A 26 -6.70 -22.24 12.95
N GLN A 27 -6.54 -22.13 14.26
CA GLN A 27 -7.45 -22.78 15.19
C GLN A 27 -8.67 -21.88 15.34
N ILE A 28 -9.74 -22.20 14.62
CA ILE A 28 -11.02 -21.50 14.76
C ILE A 28 -11.68 -22.01 16.05
N SER A 29 -11.71 -21.17 17.08
CA SER A 29 -12.55 -21.39 18.25
C SER A 29 -13.97 -20.95 17.92
N ILE A 30 -14.91 -21.90 17.99
CA ILE A 30 -16.33 -21.63 17.83
C ILE A 30 -16.91 -21.31 19.20
N GLU A 31 -17.42 -20.09 19.38
CA GLU A 31 -18.20 -19.69 20.56
C GLU A 31 -19.70 -19.74 20.25
N CYS A 32 -20.54 -20.03 21.25
CA CYS A 32 -22.00 -20.03 21.09
C CYS A 32 -22.57 -18.68 20.61
N THR A 33 -21.81 -17.59 20.78
CA THR A 33 -22.13 -16.24 20.28
C THR A 33 -22.10 -16.13 18.75
N GLN A 34 -21.50 -17.09 18.05
CA GLN A 34 -21.39 -17.13 16.58
C GLN A 34 -22.52 -17.95 15.93
N LEU A 35 -23.39 -18.58 16.72
CA LEU A 35 -24.56 -19.32 16.24
C LEU A 35 -25.76 -18.37 16.11
N GLY A 36 -26.26 -18.19 14.90
CA GLY A 36 -27.50 -17.48 14.63
C GLY A 36 -28.72 -18.22 15.20
N GLU A 37 -29.82 -17.50 15.40
CA GLU A 37 -31.10 -18.07 15.88
C GLU A 37 -31.66 -19.16 14.93
N ASP A 38 -31.20 -19.18 13.69
CA ASP A 38 -31.52 -20.16 12.64
C ASP A 38 -30.60 -21.39 12.64
N ASN A 39 -29.73 -21.54 13.64
CA ASN A 39 -28.63 -22.52 13.69
C ASN A 39 -27.56 -22.34 12.61
N SER A 40 -27.46 -21.16 11.98
CA SER A 40 -26.37 -20.85 11.06
C SER A 40 -25.12 -20.41 11.83
N LEU A 41 -23.95 -20.96 11.48
CA LEU A 41 -22.67 -20.54 12.05
C LEU A 41 -22.06 -19.41 11.22
N TYR A 42 -21.89 -18.23 11.82
CA TYR A 42 -21.21 -17.10 11.19
C TYR A 42 -19.71 -17.18 11.47
N LEU A 43 -18.98 -17.81 10.54
CA LEU A 43 -17.53 -17.79 10.57
C LEU A 43 -17.01 -16.42 10.08
N PRO A 44 -16.00 -15.82 10.74
CA PRO A 44 -15.31 -14.69 10.14
C PRO A 44 -14.72 -15.12 8.80
N PRO A 45 -14.68 -14.22 7.79
CA PRO A 45 -14.15 -14.57 6.47
C PRO A 45 -12.73 -15.11 6.61
N LEU A 46 -12.47 -16.25 5.93
CA LEU A 46 -11.20 -16.99 5.97
C LEU A 46 -9.99 -16.14 5.56
N SER A 47 -10.20 -15.03 4.84
CA SER A 47 -9.13 -14.11 4.47
C SER A 47 -9.29 -12.76 5.14
N SER A 48 -8.24 -12.33 5.81
CA SER A 48 -8.02 -10.91 6.09
C SER A 48 -7.78 -10.16 4.79
N ALA A 49 -8.21 -8.90 4.70
CA ALA A 49 -7.85 -7.97 3.62
C ALA A 49 -6.38 -7.52 3.79
N ALA A 50 -5.46 -8.48 3.86
CA ALA A 50 -4.05 -8.22 4.06
C ALA A 50 -3.45 -7.59 2.81
N HIS A 51 -2.80 -6.44 2.95
CA HIS A 51 -2.08 -5.81 1.84
C HIS A 51 -0.57 -6.11 1.87
N ARG A 52 -0.04 -6.58 3.02
CA ARG A 52 1.40 -6.71 3.30
C ARG A 52 2.11 -7.68 2.35
N ASP A 53 1.45 -8.77 1.99
CA ASP A 53 2.09 -9.91 1.32
C ASP A 53 2.10 -9.75 -0.22
N PHE A 54 1.62 -8.61 -0.72
CA PHE A 54 1.47 -8.32 -2.15
C PHE A 54 2.26 -7.07 -2.54
N LEU A 55 2.62 -6.96 -3.83
CA LEU A 55 3.26 -5.77 -4.36
C LEU A 55 2.39 -4.51 -4.14
N PRO A 56 2.98 -3.31 -3.99
CA PRO A 56 2.22 -2.05 -3.91
C PRO A 56 1.36 -1.77 -5.14
N SER A 57 1.68 -2.38 -6.28
CA SER A 57 0.91 -2.29 -7.52
C SER A 57 -0.16 -3.38 -7.67
N ALA A 58 -0.27 -4.31 -6.71
CA ALA A 58 -1.21 -5.42 -6.76
C ALA A 58 -2.66 -4.93 -6.85
N ALA A 59 -3.47 -5.67 -7.60
CA ALA A 59 -4.89 -5.42 -7.76
C ALA A 59 -5.65 -6.73 -7.89
N LEU A 60 -6.85 -6.79 -7.32
CA LEU A 60 -7.77 -7.92 -7.41
C LEU A 60 -9.21 -7.39 -7.49
N GLY A 61 -9.88 -7.64 -8.60
CA GLY A 61 -11.23 -7.10 -8.85
C GLY A 61 -11.23 -5.58 -8.77
N TYR A 62 -12.03 -5.03 -7.85
CA TYR A 62 -12.16 -3.59 -7.61
C TYR A 62 -11.20 -3.05 -6.53
N SER A 63 -10.34 -3.89 -5.96
CA SER A 63 -9.41 -3.52 -4.89
C SER A 63 -7.97 -3.46 -5.40
N SER A 64 -7.17 -2.55 -4.84
CA SER A 64 -5.75 -2.44 -5.15
C SER A 64 -4.95 -1.96 -3.95
N ASN A 65 -3.69 -2.38 -3.89
CA ASN A 65 -2.71 -1.91 -2.91
C ASN A 65 -2.14 -0.51 -3.23
N ARG A 66 -2.53 0.09 -4.36
CA ARG A 66 -2.05 1.41 -4.75
C ARG A 66 -2.55 2.45 -3.75
N ALA A 67 -1.62 3.30 -3.30
CA ALA A 67 -1.95 4.44 -2.46
C ALA A 67 -2.60 5.58 -3.28
N LEU A 68 -3.40 6.40 -2.59
CA LEU A 68 -3.92 7.65 -3.12
C LEU A 68 -2.96 8.79 -2.81
N LEU A 69 -2.64 9.60 -3.82
CA LEU A 69 -1.89 10.85 -3.68
C LEU A 69 -2.75 12.03 -4.11
N ILE A 70 -2.92 13.00 -3.22
CA ILE A 70 -3.56 14.29 -3.49
C ILE A 70 -2.62 15.37 -2.97
N ILE A 71 -2.28 16.35 -3.81
CA ILE A 71 -1.40 17.47 -3.45
C ILE A 71 -2.14 18.77 -3.79
N SER A 72 -2.12 19.73 -2.87
CA SER A 72 -2.71 21.05 -3.05
C SER A 72 -1.94 22.08 -2.23
N GLY A 73 -1.78 23.29 -2.76
CA GLY A 73 -1.11 24.38 -2.07
C GLY A 73 -0.33 25.31 -3.01
N SER A 74 0.45 26.21 -2.41
CA SER A 74 1.31 27.14 -3.15
C SER A 74 2.30 26.38 -4.03
N GLY A 75 2.47 26.83 -5.28
CA GLY A 75 3.38 26.19 -6.24
C GLY A 75 2.80 24.94 -6.91
N ILE A 76 1.55 24.55 -6.62
CA ILE A 76 0.88 23.38 -7.19
C ILE A 76 -0.17 23.82 -8.20
N LYS A 77 -0.18 23.19 -9.37
CA LYS A 77 -1.22 23.37 -10.40
C LYS A 77 -2.55 22.83 -9.92
N GLU A 78 -3.61 23.63 -10.06
CA GLU A 78 -4.98 23.21 -9.75
C GLU A 78 -5.57 22.32 -10.84
N GLY A 79 -6.43 21.37 -10.45
CA GLY A 79 -7.20 20.55 -11.38
C GLY A 79 -6.38 19.56 -12.22
N VAL A 80 -5.09 19.38 -11.93
CA VAL A 80 -4.24 18.45 -12.67
C VAL A 80 -4.47 17.02 -12.18
N LYS A 81 -4.86 16.15 -13.11
CA LYS A 81 -4.87 14.70 -12.93
C LYS A 81 -3.74 14.09 -13.76
N ILE A 82 -2.86 13.34 -13.10
CA ILE A 82 -1.78 12.61 -13.77
C ILE A 82 -2.22 11.16 -14.00
N GLU A 83 -2.19 10.73 -15.26
CA GLU A 83 -2.50 9.35 -15.65
C GLU A 83 -1.28 8.41 -15.54
N LYS A 84 -0.07 8.98 -15.49
CA LYS A 84 1.16 8.20 -15.26
C LYS A 84 1.24 7.73 -13.82
N THR A 85 1.85 6.56 -13.61
CA THR A 85 2.11 6.07 -12.26
C THR A 85 3.08 7.00 -11.54
N VAL A 86 2.68 7.45 -10.34
CA VAL A 86 3.54 8.14 -9.38
C VAL A 86 3.98 7.11 -8.34
N ASN A 87 5.27 7.06 -8.03
CA ASN A 87 5.79 6.15 -7.02
C ASN A 87 5.84 6.86 -5.67
N LEU A 88 5.63 6.11 -4.59
CA LEU A 88 5.69 6.68 -3.23
C LEU A 88 7.05 7.33 -2.93
N VAL A 89 8.14 6.80 -3.49
CA VAL A 89 9.50 7.35 -3.33
C VAL A 89 9.67 8.74 -3.93
N ASP A 90 8.78 9.17 -4.83
CA ASP A 90 8.81 10.49 -5.47
C ASP A 90 8.31 11.61 -4.52
N VAL A 91 7.61 11.25 -3.43
CA VAL A 91 6.98 12.22 -2.53
C VAL A 91 8.01 13.04 -1.75
N ALA A 92 8.98 12.38 -1.12
CA ALA A 92 10.01 13.05 -0.31
C ALA A 92 10.82 14.10 -1.11
N PRO A 93 11.44 13.76 -2.27
CA PRO A 93 12.17 14.76 -3.05
C PRO A 93 11.26 15.88 -3.59
N THR A 94 9.99 15.59 -3.91
CA THR A 94 9.03 16.62 -4.34
C THR A 94 8.73 17.62 -3.23
N ILE A 95 8.52 17.17 -1.99
CA ILE A 95 8.29 18.05 -0.85
C ILE A 95 9.55 18.88 -0.55
N SER A 96 10.73 18.27 -0.56
CA SER A 96 12.00 18.99 -0.38
C SER A 96 12.18 20.11 -1.41
N TYR A 97 11.85 19.83 -2.68
CA TYR A 97 11.88 20.82 -3.75
C TYR A 97 10.94 22.02 -3.46
N LEU A 98 9.70 21.74 -3.06
CA LEU A 98 8.72 22.78 -2.71
C LEU A 98 9.15 23.64 -1.52
N LEU A 99 9.87 23.04 -0.57
CA LEU A 99 10.40 23.73 0.60
C LEU A 99 11.72 24.47 0.33
N GLY A 100 12.35 24.27 -0.83
CA GLY A 100 13.65 24.85 -1.15
C GLY A 100 14.81 24.28 -0.31
N ILE A 101 14.68 23.03 0.14
CA ILE A 101 15.69 22.33 0.94
C ILE A 101 16.29 21.15 0.15
N SER A 102 17.45 20.67 0.58
CA SER A 102 18.04 19.44 0.04
C SER A 102 17.14 18.22 0.30
N PRO A 103 17.02 17.28 -0.65
CA PRO A 103 16.32 16.03 -0.42
C PRO A 103 17.05 15.16 0.62
N PRO A 104 16.36 14.21 1.27
CA PRO A 104 17.03 13.22 2.11
C PRO A 104 18.12 12.47 1.34
N ASP A 105 19.24 12.14 1.98
CA ASP A 105 20.42 11.55 1.33
C ASP A 105 20.14 10.27 0.54
N ASN A 106 19.18 9.46 1.01
CA ASN A 106 18.77 8.20 0.38
C ASN A 106 17.50 8.33 -0.47
N ALA A 107 17.11 9.53 -0.88
CA ALA A 107 15.96 9.71 -1.76
C ALA A 107 16.31 9.27 -3.19
N GLU A 108 15.63 8.22 -3.67
CA GLU A 108 15.81 7.67 -5.02
C GLU A 108 14.73 8.14 -6.02
N GLY A 109 13.67 8.76 -5.52
CA GLY A 109 12.55 9.21 -6.34
C GLY A 109 12.86 10.48 -7.14
N ARG A 110 12.01 10.77 -8.12
CA ARG A 110 12.08 12.01 -8.92
C ARG A 110 11.21 13.10 -8.29
N VAL A 111 11.51 14.35 -8.61
CA VAL A 111 10.58 15.46 -8.34
C VAL A 111 9.42 15.40 -9.34
N LEU A 112 8.19 15.50 -8.82
CA LEU A 112 6.96 15.45 -9.61
C LEU A 112 6.63 16.81 -10.24
N HIS A 113 7.47 17.26 -11.15
CA HIS A 113 7.34 18.56 -11.83
C HIS A 113 6.00 18.74 -12.56
N GLU A 114 5.31 17.64 -12.90
CA GLU A 114 4.00 17.69 -13.53
C GLU A 114 2.91 18.35 -12.67
N PHE A 115 3.06 18.31 -11.33
CA PHE A 115 2.15 18.99 -10.40
C PHE A 115 2.52 20.44 -10.12
N LEU A 116 3.70 20.90 -10.55
CA LEU A 116 4.24 22.21 -10.15
C LEU A 116 3.90 23.30 -11.16
N LEU A 117 3.66 24.53 -10.69
CA LEU A 117 3.39 25.72 -11.53
C LEU A 117 4.53 26.04 -12.49
#